data_AF-A0A958L8Y9-F1
#
_entry.id   AF-A0A958L8Y9-F1
#
_cell.length_a   1.000
_cell.length_b   1.000
_cell.length_c   1.000
_cell.angle_alpha   90.00
_cell.angle_beta   90.00
_cell.angle_gamma   90.00
#
_symmetry.space_group_name_H-M   'P 1'
#
loop_
_entity.id
_entity.type
_entity.pdbx_description
1 polymer ?
#
loop_
_entity_poly.entity_id
_entity_poly.type
_entity_poly.pdbx_seq_one_letter_code
_entity_poly.pdbx_strand_id
1 'polypeptide(L)'
;MKKNKFQFFLLKQNKGGLTIDFIFAFTLIMGLSAILLSLSLTLTVASITQYATFVGARSLLSGHHTSDEQIANAAAQYNRVISHPDLSTLYQGDWFSLTDPAYMLKPGDLKQYKADFPDVDVPVNDPDLFIGFAVTFIARMLDFQIPFYGSTSDFGGDGSGFTTVIATFLSKEPSAQQCRDFSMDRWKAIRKLNVEGGGADYSSYTSEDSNFVWFINDNGC
;
A
#
# COMPACT_ATOMS: atom_id res chain seq x y z
N MET A 1 -16.71 -80.28 -2.37
CA MET A 1 -16.26 -78.91 -2.76
C MET A 1 -16.78 -77.90 -1.73
N LYS A 2 -15.91 -77.44 -0.82
CA LYS A 2 -16.19 -76.40 0.20
C LYS A 2 -15.30 -75.18 -0.09
N LYS A 3 -15.76 -74.31 -0.96
CA LYS A 3 -15.28 -72.92 -1.10
C LYS A 3 -16.54 -72.07 -1.15
N ASN A 4 -16.56 -70.91 -0.49
CA ASN A 4 -17.61 -69.86 -0.50
C ASN A 4 -18.23 -69.46 0.86
N LYS A 5 -17.67 -69.84 2.01
CA LYS A 5 -18.07 -69.21 3.29
C LYS A 5 -17.11 -68.14 3.82
N PHE A 6 -15.87 -68.09 3.32
CA PHE A 6 -14.87 -67.15 3.83
C PHE A 6 -14.91 -65.76 3.15
N GLN A 7 -15.32 -65.67 1.88
CA GLN A 7 -15.43 -64.38 1.19
C GLN A 7 -16.65 -63.54 1.61
N PHE A 8 -17.71 -64.15 2.14
CA PHE A 8 -18.90 -63.41 2.56
C PHE A 8 -18.73 -62.71 3.93
N PHE A 9 -17.76 -63.14 4.75
CA PHE A 9 -17.52 -62.54 6.07
C PHE A 9 -16.76 -61.21 5.98
N LEU A 10 -15.87 -61.05 4.99
CA LEU A 10 -15.14 -59.79 4.76
C LEU A 10 -16.05 -58.64 4.28
N LEU A 11 -17.15 -58.93 3.58
CA LEU A 11 -18.10 -57.90 3.15
C LEU A 11 -19.06 -57.44 4.26
N LYS A 12 -19.21 -58.20 5.35
CA LYS A 12 -20.19 -57.91 6.41
C LYS A 12 -19.63 -57.00 7.52
N GLN A 13 -18.32 -56.73 7.51
CA GLN A 13 -17.62 -55.92 8.53
C GLN A 13 -17.07 -54.57 8.00
N ASN A 14 -17.47 -54.13 6.81
CA ASN A 14 -17.03 -52.84 6.24
C ASN A 14 -17.73 -51.58 6.84
N LYS A 15 -18.60 -51.73 7.84
CA LYS A 15 -19.27 -50.59 8.48
C LYS A 15 -18.29 -49.68 9.22
N GLY A 16 -17.22 -50.23 9.80
CA GLY A 16 -16.19 -49.44 10.50
C GLY A 16 -15.25 -48.68 9.55
N GLY A 17 -14.86 -49.30 8.43
CA GLY A 17 -14.01 -48.65 7.42
C GLY A 17 -14.70 -47.45 6.77
N LEU A 18 -15.99 -47.58 6.45
CA LEU A 18 -16.78 -46.47 5.89
C LEU A 18 -16.90 -45.28 6.85
N THR A 19 -16.97 -45.52 8.16
CA THR A 19 -16.98 -44.44 9.16
C THR A 19 -15.63 -43.75 9.28
N ILE A 20 -14.52 -44.49 9.20
CA ILE A 20 -13.17 -43.91 9.26
C ILE A 20 -12.90 -43.06 8.02
N ASP A 21 -13.21 -43.57 6.82
CA ASP A 21 -13.05 -42.82 5.57
C ASP A 21 -13.92 -41.54 5.56
N PHE A 22 -15.13 -41.61 6.10
CA PHE A 22 -16.00 -40.45 6.24
C PHE A 22 -15.43 -39.41 7.22
N ILE A 23 -14.97 -39.83 8.41
CA ILE A 23 -14.37 -38.91 9.40
C ILE A 23 -13.12 -38.27 8.82
N PHE A 24 -12.26 -39.05 8.16
CA PHE A 24 -11.06 -38.52 7.51
C PHE A 24 -11.42 -37.50 6.44
N ALA A 25 -12.31 -37.85 5.50
CA ALA A 25 -12.76 -36.94 4.45
C ALA A 25 -13.42 -35.68 5.03
N PHE A 26 -14.24 -35.82 6.07
CA PHE A 26 -14.90 -34.69 6.73
C PHE A 26 -13.90 -33.75 7.40
N THR A 27 -12.92 -34.28 8.14
CA THR A 27 -11.85 -33.46 8.74
C THR A 27 -11.01 -32.75 7.68
N LEU A 28 -10.71 -33.42 6.57
CA LEU A 28 -9.98 -32.84 5.45
C LEU A 28 -10.77 -31.70 4.79
N ILE A 29 -12.08 -31.90 4.53
CA ILE A 29 -12.95 -30.87 3.96
C ILE A 29 -13.07 -29.67 4.91
N MET A 30 -13.34 -29.90 6.20
CA MET A 30 -13.45 -28.83 7.19
C MET A 30 -12.14 -28.05 7.34
N GLY A 31 -10.99 -28.74 7.31
CA GLY A 31 -9.67 -28.13 7.34
C GLY A 31 -9.40 -27.26 6.11
N LEU A 32 -9.66 -27.78 4.90
CA LEU A 32 -9.51 -27.01 3.66
C LEU A 32 -10.46 -25.82 3.61
N SER A 33 -11.72 -25.97 4.06
CA SER A 33 -12.67 -24.86 4.14
C SER A 33 -12.20 -23.76 5.09
N ALA A 34 -11.63 -24.12 6.25
CA ALA A 34 -11.08 -23.14 7.18
C ALA A 34 -9.88 -22.37 6.58
N ILE A 35 -8.99 -23.05 5.84
CA ILE A 35 -7.86 -22.43 5.15
C ILE A 35 -8.35 -21.49 4.05
N LEU A 36 -9.31 -21.92 3.22
CA LEU A 36 -9.87 -21.08 2.16
C LEU A 36 -10.62 -19.86 2.71
N LEU A 37 -11.31 -20.02 3.84
CA LEU A 37 -11.95 -18.91 4.55
C LEU A 37 -10.93 -17.91 5.10
N SER A 38 -9.83 -18.40 5.68
CA SER A 38 -8.74 -17.55 6.15
C SER A 38 -8.11 -16.73 5.01
N LEU A 39 -7.84 -17.37 3.88
CA LEU A 39 -7.31 -16.71 2.68
C LEU A 39 -8.28 -15.67 2.13
N SER A 40 -9.57 -16.02 1.97
CA SER A 40 -10.56 -15.09 1.43
C SER A 40 -10.82 -13.89 2.34
N LEU A 41 -10.83 -14.10 3.66
CA LEU A 41 -10.90 -13.00 4.62
C LEU A 41 -9.66 -12.11 4.54
N THR A 42 -8.46 -12.70 4.47
CA THR A 42 -7.21 -11.93 4.37
C THR A 42 -7.18 -11.05 3.12
N LEU A 43 -7.59 -11.60 1.96
CA LEU A 43 -7.69 -10.84 0.71
C LEU A 43 -8.76 -9.73 0.80
N THR A 44 -9.87 -9.99 1.49
CA THR A 44 -10.93 -9.00 1.69
C THR A 44 -10.42 -7.83 2.54
N VAL A 45 -9.73 -8.11 3.64
CA VAL A 45 -9.14 -7.06 4.51
C VAL A 45 -8.03 -6.30 3.79
N ALA A 46 -7.22 -6.97 2.98
CA ALA A 46 -6.23 -6.30 2.13
C ALA A 46 -6.88 -5.33 1.15
N SER A 47 -7.99 -5.72 0.51
CA SER A 47 -8.76 -4.85 -0.40
C SER A 47 -9.38 -3.65 0.32
N ILE A 48 -9.95 -3.84 1.51
CA ILE A 48 -10.47 -2.74 2.35
C ILE A 48 -9.33 -1.78 2.72
N THR A 49 -8.16 -2.32 3.07
CA THR A 49 -6.98 -1.52 3.41
C THR A 49 -6.49 -0.73 2.22
N GLN A 50 -6.48 -1.32 1.01
CA GLN A 50 -6.14 -0.62 -0.24
C GLN A 50 -7.13 0.53 -0.53
N TYR A 51 -8.42 0.33 -0.26
CA TYR A 51 -9.40 1.41 -0.35
C TYR A 51 -9.13 2.51 0.67
N ALA A 52 -8.79 2.17 1.92
CA ALA A 52 -8.45 3.16 2.94
C ALA A 52 -7.21 3.97 2.55
N THR A 53 -6.16 3.33 2.02
CA THR A 53 -4.98 4.03 1.50
C THR A 53 -5.33 4.93 0.31
N PHE A 54 -6.27 4.52 -0.55
CA PHE A 54 -6.75 5.35 -1.64
C PHE A 54 -7.50 6.60 -1.13
N VAL A 55 -8.33 6.47 -0.09
CA VAL A 55 -9.01 7.61 0.54
C VAL A 55 -8.00 8.59 1.14
N GLY A 56 -6.98 8.06 1.85
CA GLY A 56 -5.87 8.86 2.37
C GLY A 56 -5.14 9.60 1.25
N ALA A 57 -4.68 8.89 0.21
CA ALA A 57 -3.99 9.46 -0.93
C ALA A 57 -4.84 10.52 -1.66
N ARG A 58 -6.12 10.25 -1.90
CA ARG A 58 -7.05 11.20 -2.54
C ARG A 58 -7.18 12.50 -1.75
N SER A 59 -7.11 12.46 -0.42
CA SER A 59 -7.22 13.68 0.38
C SER A 59 -6.03 14.63 0.21
N LEU A 60 -4.89 14.15 -0.28
CA LEU A 60 -3.73 14.99 -0.62
C LEU A 60 -4.04 15.95 -1.79
N LEU A 61 -5.05 15.63 -2.61
CA LEU A 61 -5.54 16.51 -3.68
C LEU A 61 -6.31 17.74 -3.17
N SER A 62 -6.65 17.80 -1.88
CA SER A 62 -7.52 18.86 -1.38
C SER A 62 -6.82 20.22 -1.14
N GLY A 63 -5.54 20.37 -1.48
CA GLY A 63 -4.83 21.66 -1.46
C GLY A 63 -4.95 22.44 -0.14
N HIS A 64 -4.22 22.05 0.92
CA HIS A 64 -4.23 22.78 2.21
C HIS A 64 -3.23 23.95 2.22
N HIS A 65 -3.20 24.72 3.30
CA HIS A 65 -2.28 25.87 3.41
C HIS A 65 -0.82 25.45 3.36
N THR A 66 -0.47 24.38 4.06
CA THR A 66 0.90 23.83 4.10
C THR A 66 0.92 22.36 3.69
N SER A 67 2.08 21.87 3.25
CA SER A 67 2.26 20.45 2.90
C SER A 67 2.04 19.53 4.11
N ASP A 68 2.48 19.95 5.29
CA ASP A 68 2.34 19.16 6.52
C ASP A 68 0.88 18.99 6.93
N GLU A 69 0.05 20.03 6.73
CA GLU A 69 -1.39 19.94 6.94
C GLU A 69 -2.07 18.98 5.95
N GLN A 70 -1.62 18.95 4.69
CA GLN A 70 -2.13 17.98 3.70
C GLN A 70 -1.84 16.55 4.15
N ILE A 71 -0.62 16.30 4.62
CA ILE A 71 -0.17 14.99 5.13
C ILE A 71 -0.97 14.59 6.38
N ALA A 72 -1.11 15.51 7.34
CA ALA A 72 -1.87 15.26 8.56
C ALA A 72 -3.34 14.97 8.28
N ASN A 73 -3.96 15.69 7.33
CA ASN A 73 -5.32 15.41 6.90
C ASN A 73 -5.41 14.04 6.20
N ALA A 74 -4.43 13.65 5.40
CA ALA A 74 -4.41 12.32 4.79
C ALA A 74 -4.35 11.20 5.81
N ALA A 75 -3.50 11.33 6.83
CA ALA A 75 -3.49 10.40 7.97
C ALA A 75 -4.84 10.37 8.68
N ALA A 76 -5.45 11.54 8.90
CA ALA A 76 -6.75 11.64 9.57
C ALA A 76 -7.89 10.97 8.76
N GLN A 77 -7.94 11.15 7.44
CA GLN A 77 -8.95 10.50 6.59
C GLN A 77 -8.76 8.99 6.54
N TYR A 78 -7.53 8.51 6.43
CA TYR A 78 -7.22 7.09 6.54
C TYR A 78 -7.70 6.52 7.88
N ASN A 79 -7.30 7.16 8.99
CA ASN A 79 -7.67 6.75 10.34
C ASN A 79 -9.19 6.72 10.53
N ARG A 80 -9.90 7.70 9.97
CA ARG A 80 -11.37 7.75 10.00
C ARG A 80 -12.03 6.53 9.33
N VAL A 81 -11.46 6.02 8.24
CA VAL A 81 -11.98 4.83 7.55
C VAL A 81 -11.71 3.58 8.38
N ILE A 82 -10.47 3.37 8.82
CA ILE A 82 -10.10 2.16 9.56
C ILE A 82 -10.69 2.13 10.98
N SER A 83 -10.93 3.28 11.59
CA SER A 83 -11.56 3.40 12.91
C SER A 83 -13.09 3.40 12.86
N HIS A 84 -13.71 3.26 11.69
CA HIS A 84 -15.17 3.20 11.57
C HIS A 84 -15.70 2.00 12.36
N PRO A 85 -16.80 2.11 13.14
CA PRO A 85 -17.29 1.01 13.99
C PRO A 85 -17.44 -0.32 13.25
N ASP A 86 -17.97 -0.28 12.03
CA ASP A 86 -18.20 -1.46 11.18
C ASP A 86 -16.90 -2.15 10.72
N LEU A 87 -15.78 -1.42 10.64
CA LEU A 87 -14.49 -1.93 10.16
C LEU A 87 -13.50 -2.16 11.29
N SER A 88 -13.61 -1.40 12.39
CA SER A 88 -12.67 -1.44 13.51
C SER A 88 -12.55 -2.84 14.11
N THR A 89 -13.65 -3.60 14.15
CA THR A 89 -13.67 -4.99 14.63
C THR A 89 -12.75 -5.91 13.82
N LEU A 90 -12.56 -5.64 12.52
CA LEU A 90 -11.68 -6.43 11.66
C LEU A 90 -10.21 -6.24 12.01
N TYR A 91 -9.84 -5.06 12.53
CA TYR A 91 -8.46 -4.67 12.82
C TYR A 91 -8.09 -4.73 14.31
N GLN A 92 -9.04 -5.01 15.20
CA GLN A 92 -8.82 -5.13 16.64
C GLN A 92 -8.27 -6.50 17.08
N GLY A 93 -8.36 -7.52 16.22
CA GLY A 93 -7.88 -8.87 16.53
C GLY A 93 -6.42 -9.09 16.14
N ASP A 94 -5.85 -10.21 16.59
CA ASP A 94 -4.46 -10.59 16.27
C ASP A 94 -4.26 -11.07 14.82
N TRP A 95 -5.33 -11.20 14.03
CA TRP A 95 -5.23 -11.74 12.66
C TRP A 95 -4.54 -10.76 11.70
N PHE A 96 -4.78 -9.46 11.90
CA PHE A 96 -4.30 -8.40 11.05
C PHE A 96 -3.74 -7.26 11.88
N SER A 97 -2.58 -6.74 11.50
CA SER A 97 -2.02 -5.52 12.09
C SER A 97 -1.66 -4.54 10.98
N LEU A 98 -1.94 -3.27 11.26
CA LEU A 98 -1.55 -2.15 10.43
C LEU A 98 -0.50 -1.35 11.19
N THR A 99 0.63 -1.07 10.58
CA THR A 99 1.61 -0.15 11.16
C THR A 99 1.11 1.29 11.05
N ASP A 100 1.49 2.15 12.00
CA ASP A 100 1.10 3.56 12.03
C ASP A 100 1.39 4.26 10.67
N PRO A 101 0.38 4.88 10.03
CA PRO A 101 0.55 5.60 8.76
C PRO A 101 1.57 6.74 8.83
N ALA A 102 1.87 7.27 10.04
CA ALA A 102 2.78 8.40 10.22
C ALA A 102 4.21 8.16 9.68
N TYR A 103 4.64 6.90 9.58
CA TYR A 103 5.97 6.56 9.05
C TYR A 103 6.02 6.52 7.51
N MET A 104 4.89 6.49 6.80
CA MET A 104 4.81 6.20 5.36
C MET A 104 4.25 7.36 4.52
N LEU A 105 4.17 8.55 5.12
CA LEU A 105 3.58 9.75 4.57
C LEU A 105 4.61 10.83 4.17
N LYS A 106 5.90 10.47 4.07
CA LYS A 106 6.90 11.42 3.59
C LYS A 106 6.70 11.66 2.08
N PRO A 107 6.41 12.90 1.65
CA PRO A 107 6.39 13.28 0.24
C PRO A 107 7.68 12.83 -0.45
N GLY A 108 7.57 12.20 -1.61
CA GLY A 108 8.70 12.02 -2.52
C GLY A 108 9.62 10.82 -2.29
N ASP A 109 9.36 9.92 -1.32
CA ASP A 109 10.29 8.81 -1.08
C ASP A 109 9.63 7.43 -0.95
N LEU A 110 8.90 7.05 -1.99
CA LEU A 110 8.59 5.63 -2.25
C LEU A 110 9.83 4.83 -2.69
N LYS A 111 10.99 5.49 -2.89
CA LYS A 111 12.28 4.84 -3.16
C LYS A 111 12.73 3.97 -1.98
N GLN A 112 12.29 4.29 -0.74
CA GLN A 112 12.54 3.48 0.45
C GLN A 112 11.91 2.09 0.42
N TYR A 113 10.90 1.86 -0.43
CA TYR A 113 10.08 0.64 -0.40
C TYR A 113 10.16 -0.19 -1.68
N LYS A 114 10.80 0.30 -2.75
CA LYS A 114 11.10 -0.49 -3.94
C LYS A 114 12.40 -0.05 -4.59
N ALA A 115 13.40 -0.92 -4.56
CA ALA A 115 14.67 -0.76 -5.29
C ALA A 115 14.51 -0.72 -6.82
N ASP A 116 13.33 -1.09 -7.33
CA ASP A 116 13.01 -1.10 -8.76
C ASP A 116 12.68 0.29 -9.33
N PHE A 117 12.40 1.28 -8.48
CA PHE A 117 12.26 2.65 -8.95
C PHE A 117 13.66 3.18 -9.26
N PRO A 118 13.96 3.55 -10.52
CA PRO A 118 15.29 4.01 -10.88
C PRO A 118 15.71 5.16 -9.97
N ASP A 119 17.01 5.22 -9.65
CA ASP A 119 17.67 6.41 -9.12
C ASP A 119 17.54 7.52 -10.15
N VAL A 120 16.35 8.12 -10.22
CA VAL A 120 16.22 9.42 -10.80
C VAL A 120 16.85 10.32 -9.74
N ASP A 121 18.03 10.86 -10.05
CA ASP A 121 18.55 12.08 -9.47
C ASP A 121 17.52 13.17 -9.74
N VAL A 122 16.39 13.09 -9.04
CA VAL A 122 15.31 14.07 -9.08
C VAL A 122 15.96 15.32 -8.51
N PRO A 123 16.19 16.37 -9.32
CA PRO A 123 16.73 17.61 -8.81
C PRO A 123 15.91 18.02 -7.58
N VAL A 124 16.53 18.61 -6.56
CA VAL A 124 15.88 19.08 -5.32
C VAL A 124 14.67 20.02 -5.59
N ASN A 125 14.50 20.45 -6.85
CA ASN A 125 13.45 21.34 -7.35
C ASN A 125 12.40 20.66 -8.24
N ASP A 126 12.44 19.33 -8.45
CA ASP A 126 11.39 18.64 -9.21
C ASP A 126 10.17 18.44 -8.30
N PRO A 127 8.96 18.83 -8.74
CA PRO A 127 7.78 18.83 -7.90
C PRO A 127 7.28 17.40 -7.70
N ASP A 128 7.69 16.71 -6.64
CA ASP A 128 6.87 15.73 -5.92
C ASP A 128 6.03 14.78 -6.83
N LEU A 129 6.61 14.29 -7.93
CA LEU A 129 5.87 13.64 -9.04
C LEU A 129 5.22 12.31 -8.63
N PHE A 130 5.69 11.72 -7.53
CA PHE A 130 5.24 10.43 -7.02
C PHE A 130 4.99 10.49 -5.51
N ILE A 131 3.98 11.25 -5.10
CA ILE A 131 3.44 11.16 -3.74
C ILE A 131 2.34 10.10 -3.71
N GLY A 132 2.22 9.44 -2.57
CA GLY A 132 1.17 8.47 -2.33
C GLY A 132 0.88 8.31 -0.85
N PHE A 133 0.07 7.32 -0.54
CA PHE A 133 -0.20 6.87 0.80
C PHE A 133 0.09 5.37 0.88
N ALA A 134 0.97 4.98 1.79
CA ALA A 134 1.34 3.59 1.99
C ALA A 134 1.13 3.18 3.45
N VAL A 135 0.80 1.90 3.66
CA VAL A 135 0.75 1.28 4.98
C VAL A 135 1.35 -0.11 4.91
N THR A 136 1.97 -0.53 6.00
CA THR A 136 2.43 -1.91 6.14
C THR A 136 1.29 -2.76 6.67
N PHE A 137 0.90 -3.76 5.90
CA PHE A 137 -0.11 -4.74 6.24
C PHE A 137 0.55 -6.04 6.69
N ILE A 138 0.20 -6.48 7.89
CA ILE A 138 0.74 -7.69 8.50
C ILE A 138 -0.42 -8.68 8.67
N ALA A 139 -0.36 -9.81 7.98
CA ALA A 139 -1.30 -10.91 8.08
C ALA A 139 -0.67 -12.07 8.86
N ARG A 140 -0.99 -12.17 10.16
CA ARG A 140 -0.43 -13.22 11.03
C ARG A 140 -0.99 -14.61 10.71
N MET A 141 -2.22 -14.66 10.21
CA MET A 141 -2.88 -15.93 9.87
C MET A 141 -2.25 -16.64 8.65
N LEU A 142 -1.48 -15.91 7.84
CA LEU A 142 -0.73 -16.47 6.72
C LEU A 142 0.70 -16.89 7.08
N ASP A 143 1.10 -16.78 8.35
CA ASP A 143 2.38 -17.28 8.83
C ASP A 143 2.24 -18.76 9.20
N PHE A 144 2.55 -19.62 8.24
CA PHE A 144 2.56 -21.06 8.45
C PHE A 144 3.79 -21.68 7.81
N GLN A 145 4.36 -22.65 8.52
CA GLN A 145 5.49 -23.42 8.00
C GLN A 145 4.97 -24.49 7.05
N ILE A 146 5.24 -24.34 5.76
CA ILE A 146 4.93 -25.38 4.78
C ILE A 146 6.05 -26.43 4.84
N PRO A 147 5.74 -27.71 5.12
CA PRO A 147 6.75 -28.77 5.06
C PRO A 147 7.43 -28.77 3.69
N PHE A 148 8.77 -28.86 3.67
CA PHE A 148 9.63 -28.82 2.48
C PHE A 148 9.75 -27.49 1.73
N TYR A 149 8.86 -26.51 1.96
CA TYR A 149 8.89 -25.20 1.27
C TYR A 149 9.34 -24.04 2.17
N GLY A 150 9.38 -24.24 3.49
CA GLY A 150 9.85 -23.22 4.43
C GLY A 150 8.73 -22.40 5.03
N SER A 151 9.10 -21.28 5.67
CA SER A 151 8.14 -20.34 6.23
C SER A 151 7.58 -19.43 5.12
N THR A 152 6.34 -18.99 5.29
CA THR A 152 5.70 -17.98 4.44
C THR A 152 5.99 -16.55 4.88
N SER A 153 6.68 -16.32 6.00
CA SER A 153 7.13 -15.00 6.46
C SER A 153 8.59 -14.73 6.08
N ASP A 154 8.89 -13.46 5.76
CA ASP A 154 10.23 -13.01 5.34
C ASP A 154 11.30 -13.20 6.44
N PHE A 155 10.87 -13.29 7.71
CA PHE A 155 11.75 -13.40 8.88
C PHE A 155 11.77 -14.79 9.54
N GLY A 156 11.17 -15.79 8.90
CA GLY A 156 11.41 -17.19 9.26
C GLY A 156 10.65 -17.70 10.48
N GLY A 157 9.33 -17.50 10.54
CA GLY A 157 8.44 -18.21 11.47
C GLY A 157 8.52 -17.77 12.93
N ASP A 158 8.94 -16.53 13.16
CA ASP A 158 8.96 -15.85 14.46
C ASP A 158 7.56 -15.38 14.93
N GLY A 159 6.50 -15.69 14.18
CA GLY A 159 5.13 -15.24 14.48
C GLY A 159 4.90 -13.78 14.10
N SER A 160 5.83 -13.17 13.36
CA SER A 160 5.75 -11.78 12.91
C SER A 160 4.64 -11.58 11.86
N GLY A 161 4.24 -12.63 11.15
CA GLY A 161 3.21 -12.57 10.12
C GLY A 161 3.77 -12.37 8.71
N PHE A 162 2.96 -12.69 7.70
CA PHE A 162 3.24 -12.25 6.33
C PHE A 162 3.13 -10.73 6.27
N THR A 163 4.18 -10.05 5.82
CA THR A 163 4.24 -8.58 5.77
C THR A 163 4.25 -8.11 4.32
N THR A 164 3.44 -7.12 4.00
CA THR A 164 3.42 -6.50 2.67
C THR A 164 3.09 -5.00 2.78
N VAL A 165 3.55 -4.22 1.81
CA VAL A 165 3.25 -2.78 1.73
C VAL A 165 2.07 -2.58 0.79
N ILE A 166 0.98 -2.04 1.31
CA ILE A 166 -0.17 -1.62 0.52
C ILE A 166 0.00 -0.12 0.27
N ALA A 167 0.27 0.24 -0.98
CA ALA A 167 0.48 1.63 -1.38
C ALA A 167 -0.52 2.04 -2.47
N THR A 168 -0.99 3.27 -2.37
CA THR A 168 -1.73 3.93 -3.45
C THR A 168 -0.99 5.18 -3.88
N PHE A 169 -0.77 5.29 -5.18
CA PHE A 169 -0.11 6.43 -5.80
C PHE A 169 -1.18 7.34 -6.41
N LEU A 170 -1.28 8.56 -5.91
CA LEU A 170 -2.03 9.64 -6.55
C LEU A 170 -1.16 10.88 -6.48
N SER A 171 -1.05 11.59 -7.61
CA SER A 171 -0.45 12.91 -7.65
C SER A 171 -1.04 13.79 -6.54
N LYS A 172 -0.21 14.65 -5.95
CA LYS A 172 -0.60 15.59 -4.93
C LYS A 172 -0.80 16.97 -5.57
N GLU A 173 -1.83 17.68 -5.16
CA GLU A 173 -1.99 19.10 -5.52
C GLU A 173 -1.07 19.98 -4.64
N PRO A 174 -0.39 20.98 -5.22
CA PRO A 174 0.47 21.88 -4.46
C PRO A 174 -0.32 22.60 -3.35
N SER A 175 0.33 22.81 -2.20
CA SER A 175 -0.26 23.61 -1.12
C SER A 175 -0.35 25.09 -1.50
N ALA A 176 -1.24 25.84 -0.84
CA ALA A 176 -1.37 27.27 -1.07
C ALA A 176 -0.05 28.03 -0.81
N GLN A 177 0.73 27.58 0.18
CA GLN A 177 2.06 28.13 0.43
C GLN A 177 3.03 27.84 -0.71
N GLN A 178 3.06 26.61 -1.22
CA GLN A 178 3.90 26.26 -2.38
C GLN A 178 3.53 27.10 -3.60
N CYS A 179 2.24 27.31 -3.88
CA CYS A 179 1.82 28.18 -4.97
C CYS A 179 2.14 29.66 -4.75
N ARG A 180 2.06 30.15 -3.50
CA ARG A 180 2.45 31.52 -3.17
C ARG A 180 3.96 31.72 -3.37
N ASP A 181 4.76 30.79 -2.87
CA ASP A 181 6.22 30.87 -2.95
C ASP A 181 6.68 30.72 -4.41
N PHE A 182 6.07 29.80 -5.16
CA PHE A 182 6.24 29.69 -6.61
C PHE A 182 5.89 30.98 -7.35
N SER A 183 4.75 31.60 -7.04
CA SER A 183 4.34 32.87 -7.64
C SER A 183 5.31 34.01 -7.32
N MET A 184 5.83 34.05 -6.09
CA MET A 184 6.84 35.05 -5.69
C MET A 184 8.16 34.85 -6.39
N ASP A 185 8.61 33.60 -6.55
CA ASP A 185 9.86 33.29 -7.24
C ASP A 185 9.74 33.55 -8.74
N ARG A 186 8.59 33.21 -9.33
CA ARG A 186 8.21 33.63 -10.68
C ARG A 186 8.25 35.14 -10.85
N TRP A 187 7.72 35.90 -9.90
CA TRP A 187 7.76 37.37 -9.96
C TRP A 187 9.19 37.92 -9.84
N LYS A 188 10.04 37.34 -8.98
CA LYS A 188 11.46 37.70 -8.90
C LYS A 188 12.17 37.42 -10.21
N ALA A 189 11.88 36.30 -10.85
CA ALA A 189 12.41 35.94 -12.16
C ALA A 189 12.00 36.94 -13.25
N ILE A 190 10.70 37.26 -13.34
CA ILE A 190 10.18 38.25 -14.31
C ILE A 190 10.85 39.60 -14.14
N ARG A 191 11.06 40.07 -12.90
CA ARG A 191 11.74 41.35 -12.64
C ARG A 191 13.21 41.38 -13.06
N LYS A 192 13.85 40.21 -13.23
CA LYS A 192 15.24 40.11 -13.68
C LYS A 192 15.38 40.09 -15.20
N LEU A 193 14.28 39.90 -15.95
CA LEU A 193 14.28 39.89 -17.40
C LEU A 193 14.72 41.25 -17.94
N ASN A 194 15.73 41.28 -18.80
CA ASN A 194 16.20 42.50 -19.44
C ASN A 194 15.24 42.90 -20.58
N VAL A 195 14.61 44.08 -20.49
CA VAL A 195 13.64 44.57 -21.46
C VAL A 195 14.30 45.65 -22.35
N GLU A 196 15.31 45.29 -23.11
CA GLU A 196 15.89 46.20 -24.11
C GLU A 196 15.14 46.07 -25.44
N GLY A 197 14.47 47.15 -25.86
CA GLY A 197 13.93 47.26 -27.23
C GLY A 197 12.47 46.85 -27.44
N GLY A 198 11.68 46.65 -26.38
CA GLY A 198 10.21 46.49 -26.51
C GLY A 198 9.66 45.10 -26.18
N GLY A 199 10.50 44.16 -25.73
CA GLY A 199 10.07 42.88 -25.18
C GLY A 199 11.24 42.15 -24.53
N ALA A 200 10.96 41.33 -23.52
CA ALA A 200 11.95 40.42 -22.94
C ALA A 200 11.56 38.97 -23.27
N ASP A 201 12.51 38.21 -23.82
CA ASP A 201 12.31 36.81 -24.18
C ASP A 201 12.73 35.89 -23.02
N TYR A 202 11.87 34.93 -22.67
CA TYR A 202 12.13 33.89 -21.69
C TYR A 202 13.25 32.93 -22.14
N SER A 203 13.63 32.94 -23.43
CA SER A 203 14.70 32.11 -23.99
C SER A 203 16.12 32.62 -23.73
N SER A 204 16.28 33.82 -23.17
CA SER A 204 17.57 34.52 -23.06
C SER A 204 18.50 34.05 -21.92
N TYR A 205 18.05 33.13 -21.07
CA TYR A 205 18.83 32.58 -19.96
C TYR A 205 19.12 31.09 -20.21
N THR A 206 20.37 30.65 -20.03
CA THR A 206 20.79 29.24 -20.13
C THR A 206 20.94 28.62 -18.73
N SER A 207 20.84 27.30 -18.60
CA SER A 207 20.90 26.57 -17.30
C SER A 207 22.20 26.75 -16.51
N GLU A 208 23.19 27.41 -17.08
CA GLU A 208 24.49 27.72 -16.49
C GLU A 208 24.54 29.11 -15.84
N ASP A 209 23.54 29.97 -16.07
CA ASP A 209 23.49 31.28 -15.46
C ASP A 209 23.03 31.18 -14.00
N SER A 210 23.71 31.89 -13.09
CA SER A 210 23.26 32.03 -11.67
C SER A 210 21.88 32.70 -11.52
N ASN A 211 21.35 33.24 -12.62
CA ASN A 211 20.02 33.81 -12.75
C ASN A 211 19.10 32.99 -13.66
N PHE A 212 19.47 31.74 -14.01
CA PHE A 212 18.63 30.88 -14.83
C PHE A 212 17.28 30.67 -14.16
N VAL A 213 16.25 31.11 -14.86
CA VAL A 213 14.87 30.86 -14.51
C VAL A 213 14.52 29.57 -15.22
N TRP A 214 14.45 28.46 -14.48
CA TRP A 214 13.90 27.21 -15.01
C TRP A 214 12.57 27.52 -15.68
N PHE A 215 12.30 26.91 -16.84
CA PHE A 215 10.98 26.98 -17.45
C PHE A 215 9.97 26.68 -16.36
N ILE A 216 9.04 27.63 -16.21
CA ILE A 216 7.94 27.57 -15.25
C ILE A 216 7.05 26.44 -15.74
N ASN A 217 7.44 25.20 -15.43
CA ASN A 217 6.58 24.05 -15.61
C ASN A 217 5.41 24.27 -14.66
N ASP A 218 4.21 24.30 -15.23
CA ASP A 218 2.96 24.32 -14.48
C ASP A 218 2.99 23.16 -13.49
N ASN A 219 3.14 23.51 -12.21
CA ASN A 219 3.23 22.56 -11.10
C ASN A 219 1.88 22.41 -10.40
N GLY A 220 0.77 22.76 -11.08
CA GLY A 220 -0.56 22.86 -10.50
C GLY A 220 -0.84 24.22 -9.85
N CYS A 221 0.08 25.18 -10.00
CA CYS A 221 -0.05 26.60 -9.67
C CYS A 221 0.09 27.43 -10.98
#